data_AF-A0A494V4E5-F1
#
_entry.id   AF-A0A494V4E5-F1
#
_cell.length_a   1.000
_cell.length_b   1.000
_cell.length_c   1.000
_cell.angle_alpha   90.00
_cell.angle_beta   90.00
_cell.angle_gamma   90.00
#
_symmetry.space_group_name_H-M   'P 1'
#
loop_
_entity.id
_entity.type
_entity.pdbx_description
1 polymer ?
#
loop_
_entity_poly.entity_id
_entity_poly.type
_entity_poly.pdbx_seq_one_letter_code
_entity_poly.pdbx_strand_id
1 'polypeptide(L)'
;MSLHFHRNPDGTTTGRNDANGFTVTHDEEEEVKRQLYEDAGWEYTPPPPPVPPGFHRFALVHDEFGDTGFTDERYAGLRARPPEGCVPVDRGCFALRCERPGRTLVDAVAGTVAEVRREHGLVMNGLGVEKPEEWYDAGHKNGYAAEIVAHLVLMAADRARRLGYGRREVVRLLDATGIDQAAG
;
A
#
# COMPACT_ATOMS: atom_id res chain seq x y z
N MET A 1 -2.27 5.97 -25.58
CA MET A 1 -1.94 7.36 -25.22
C MET A 1 -1.12 7.30 -23.95
N SER A 2 0.12 7.79 -23.97
CA SER A 2 1.08 7.72 -22.87
C SER A 2 1.60 9.11 -22.54
N LEU A 3 1.80 9.35 -21.25
CA LEU A 3 2.42 10.55 -20.72
C LEU A 3 3.82 10.16 -20.20
N HIS A 4 4.84 10.88 -20.61
CA HIS A 4 6.23 10.67 -20.17
C HIS A 4 6.70 11.82 -19.30
N PHE A 5 7.48 11.49 -18.26
CA PHE A 5 8.06 12.44 -17.33
C PHE A 5 9.56 12.22 -17.25
N HIS A 6 10.33 13.31 -17.30
CA HIS A 6 11.77 13.30 -17.18
C HIS A 6 12.23 14.38 -16.22
N ARG A 7 13.03 14.01 -15.22
CA ARG A 7 13.65 14.97 -14.31
C ARG A 7 14.99 15.43 -14.89
N ASN A 8 15.08 16.73 -15.17
CA ASN A 8 16.23 17.35 -15.80
C ASN A 8 17.39 17.55 -14.81
N PRO A 9 18.64 17.66 -15.29
CA PRO A 9 19.79 17.94 -14.44
C PRO A 9 19.73 19.28 -13.70
N ASP A 10 18.98 20.25 -14.21
CA ASP A 10 18.78 21.57 -13.61
C ASP A 10 17.73 21.59 -12.48
N GLY A 11 17.12 20.44 -12.18
CA GLY A 11 16.13 20.27 -11.12
C GLY A 11 14.68 20.41 -11.58
N THR A 12 14.42 20.88 -12.82
CA THR A 12 13.08 20.94 -13.40
C THR A 12 12.58 19.57 -13.85
N THR A 13 11.28 19.46 -14.08
CA THR A 13 10.66 18.28 -14.68
C THR A 13 10.09 18.66 -16.05
N THR A 14 10.35 17.82 -17.05
CA THR A 14 9.72 17.90 -18.38
C THR A 14 8.72 16.76 -18.55
N GLY A 15 7.50 17.12 -18.95
CA GLY A 15 6.42 16.21 -19.30
C GLY A 15 6.14 16.24 -20.79
N ARG A 16 5.82 15.09 -21.39
CA ARG A 16 5.44 14.96 -22.79
C ARG A 16 4.22 14.07 -22.97
N ASN A 17 3.27 14.51 -23.78
CA ASN A 17 2.18 13.70 -24.29
C ASN A 17 2.56 13.16 -25.69
N ASP A 18 2.69 11.85 -25.83
CA ASP A 18 3.13 11.24 -27.09
C ASP A 18 2.07 11.29 -28.19
N ALA A 19 0.79 11.44 -27.81
CA ALA A 19 -0.29 11.40 -28.78
C ALA A 19 -0.36 12.65 -29.67
N ASN A 20 0.04 13.80 -29.15
CA ASN A 20 -0.03 15.09 -29.84
C ASN A 20 1.31 15.86 -29.84
N GLY A 21 2.33 15.36 -29.13
CA GLY A 21 3.63 16.01 -29.02
C GLY A 21 3.66 17.19 -28.05
N PHE A 22 2.59 17.46 -27.30
CA PHE A 22 2.56 18.51 -26.29
C PHE A 22 3.65 18.26 -25.25
N THR A 23 4.41 19.31 -24.91
CA THR A 23 5.54 19.25 -23.99
C THR A 23 5.48 20.45 -23.05
N VAL A 24 5.68 20.20 -21.75
CA VAL A 24 5.70 21.23 -20.71
C VAL A 24 6.89 20.99 -19.79
N THR A 25 7.58 22.05 -19.39
CA THR A 25 8.68 22.01 -18.42
C THR A 25 8.38 22.97 -17.28
N HIS A 26 8.50 22.49 -16.05
CA HIS A 26 8.24 23.29 -14.84
C HIS A 26 9.15 22.84 -13.69
N ASP A 27 9.44 23.73 -12.74
CA ASP A 27 10.21 23.41 -11.54
C ASP A 27 9.42 22.54 -10.55
N GLU A 28 8.10 22.73 -10.51
CA GLU A 28 7.16 21.86 -9.79
C GLU A 28 6.65 20.70 -10.67
N GLU A 29 6.96 19.46 -10.28
CA GLU A 29 6.52 18.24 -10.97
C GLU A 29 4.99 18.12 -11.08
N GLU A 30 4.24 18.60 -10.07
CA GLU A 30 2.78 18.52 -10.09
C GLU A 30 2.14 19.44 -11.14
N GLU A 31 2.76 20.59 -11.43
CA GLU A 31 2.29 21.47 -12.52
C GLU A 31 2.50 20.85 -13.90
N VAL A 32 3.59 20.10 -14.08
CA VAL A 32 3.83 19.28 -15.28
C VAL A 32 2.73 18.23 -15.44
N LYS A 33 2.39 17.50 -14.36
CA LYS A 33 1.34 16.47 -14.38
C LYS A 33 -0.03 17.07 -14.69
N ARG A 34 -0.41 18.15 -14.00
CA ARG A 34 -1.69 18.84 -14.19
C ARG A 34 -1.88 19.25 -15.65
N GLN A 35 -0.89 19.94 -16.23
CA GLN A 35 -0.96 20.41 -17.61
C GLN A 35 -1.00 19.26 -18.63
N LEU A 36 -0.27 18.16 -18.40
CA LEU A 36 -0.35 16.99 -19.27
C LEU A 36 -1.70 16.27 -19.21
N TYR A 37 -2.31 16.19 -18.02
CA TYR A 37 -3.64 15.61 -17.87
C TYR A 37 -4.71 16.48 -18.54
N GLU A 38 -4.65 17.80 -18.32
CA GLU A 38 -5.52 18.77 -18.98
C GLU A 38 -5.41 18.68 -20.52
N ASP A 39 -4.18 18.60 -21.06
CA ASP A 39 -3.94 18.41 -22.49
C ASP A 39 -4.44 17.05 -23.02
N ALA A 40 -4.32 15.99 -22.22
CA ALA A 40 -4.87 14.68 -22.58
C ALA A 40 -6.41 14.60 -22.49
N GLY A 41 -7.07 15.66 -22.00
CA GLY A 41 -8.50 15.67 -21.70
C GLY A 41 -8.87 14.73 -20.54
N TRP A 42 -7.91 14.42 -19.67
CA TRP A 42 -8.09 13.55 -18.52
C TRP A 42 -8.35 14.37 -17.26
N GLU A 43 -9.22 13.85 -16.39
CA GLU A 43 -9.43 14.45 -15.08
C GLU A 43 -8.15 14.35 -14.24
N TYR A 44 -7.56 15.50 -13.91
CA TYR A 44 -6.43 15.56 -12.99
C TYR A 44 -6.96 15.56 -11.55
N THR A 45 -6.62 14.52 -10.80
CA THR A 45 -6.83 14.50 -9.35
C THR A 45 -5.53 14.90 -8.67
N PRO A 46 -5.45 16.07 -8.00
CA PRO A 46 -4.24 16.49 -7.32
C PRO A 46 -3.85 15.50 -6.22
N PRO A 47 -2.55 15.35 -5.92
CA PRO A 47 -2.12 14.50 -4.83
C PRO A 47 -2.75 14.98 -3.51
N PRO A 48 -3.14 14.06 -2.63
CA PRO A 48 -3.72 14.43 -1.35
C PRO A 48 -2.69 15.21 -0.51
N PRO A 49 -3.12 16.17 0.33
CA PRO A 49 -2.22 17.06 1.07
C PRO A 49 -1.24 16.25 1.94
N PRO A 50 -0.05 16.79 2.25
CA PRO A 50 0.91 16.10 3.09
C PRO A 50 0.29 15.81 4.47
N VAL A 51 0.60 14.65 5.03
CA VAL A 51 0.17 14.31 6.38
C VAL A 51 0.99 15.09 7.42
N PRO A 52 0.44 15.35 8.62
CA PRO A 52 1.18 16.01 9.69
C PRO A 52 2.48 15.27 10.05
N PRO A 53 3.50 15.96 10.60
CA PRO A 53 4.69 15.30 11.10
C PRO A 53 4.36 14.17 12.08
N GLY A 54 4.96 12.99 11.87
CA GLY A 54 4.69 11.80 12.68
C GLY A 54 3.44 11.00 12.29
N PHE A 55 2.69 11.45 11.28
CA PHE A 55 1.63 10.68 10.65
C PHE A 55 2.12 10.03 9.35
N HIS A 56 1.49 8.91 9.00
CA HIS A 56 1.79 8.14 7.80
C HIS A 56 0.50 7.81 7.07
N ARG A 57 0.49 8.00 5.75
CA ARG A 57 -0.63 7.63 4.87
C ARG A 57 -0.34 6.28 4.23
N PHE A 58 -1.27 5.34 4.34
CA PHE A 58 -1.15 4.01 3.72
C PHE A 58 -2.52 3.38 3.45
N ALA A 59 -2.54 2.35 2.61
CA ALA A 59 -3.68 1.46 2.46
C ALA A 59 -3.42 0.16 3.22
N LEU A 60 -4.46 -0.41 3.81
CA LEU A 60 -4.47 -1.81 4.28
C LEU A 60 -5.51 -2.56 3.47
N VAL A 61 -5.16 -3.73 2.96
CA VAL A 61 -6.04 -4.56 2.14
C VAL A 61 -6.25 -5.89 2.84
N HIS A 62 -7.49 -6.38 2.83
CA HIS A 62 -7.80 -7.77 3.16
C HIS A 62 -7.96 -8.51 1.84
N ASP A 63 -6.86 -9.07 1.38
CA ASP A 63 -6.77 -9.84 0.14
C ASP A 63 -7.05 -11.31 0.47
N GLU A 64 -8.32 -11.69 0.44
CA GLU A 64 -8.70 -13.09 0.55
C GLU A 64 -8.97 -13.62 -0.86
N PHE A 65 -8.22 -14.65 -1.27
CA PHE A 65 -8.40 -15.31 -2.56
C PHE A 65 -9.77 -16.04 -2.60
N GLY A 66 -10.83 -15.30 -2.92
CA GLY A 66 -12.23 -15.74 -3.01
C GLY A 66 -13.20 -14.58 -3.26
N ASP A 67 -14.49 -14.87 -3.47
CA ASP A 67 -15.57 -13.90 -3.78
C ASP A 67 -15.96 -12.97 -2.60
N THR A 68 -15.00 -12.48 -1.84
CA THR A 68 -15.27 -11.56 -0.72
C THR A 68 -15.23 -10.11 -1.21
N GLY A 69 -16.40 -9.61 -1.60
CA GLY A 69 -16.56 -8.21 -1.99
C GLY A 69 -16.49 -7.24 -0.81
N PHE A 70 -16.35 -5.94 -1.10
CA PHE A 70 -16.33 -4.87 -0.10
C PHE A 70 -17.51 -4.92 0.89
N THR A 71 -18.67 -5.43 0.46
CA THR A 71 -19.92 -5.51 1.23
C THR A 71 -20.06 -6.77 2.08
N ASP A 72 -19.11 -7.72 2.03
CA ASP A 72 -19.16 -8.96 2.81
C ASP A 72 -19.43 -8.66 4.30
N GLU A 73 -20.28 -9.47 4.94
CA GLU A 73 -20.73 -9.30 6.32
C GLU A 73 -19.56 -9.33 7.32
N ARG A 74 -18.48 -10.04 7.00
CA ARG A 74 -17.28 -10.07 7.85
C ARG A 74 -16.68 -8.69 8.10
N TYR A 75 -16.82 -7.77 7.13
CA TYR A 75 -16.30 -6.42 7.24
C TYR A 75 -17.31 -5.45 7.87
N ALA A 76 -18.53 -5.88 8.21
CA ALA A 76 -19.58 -5.00 8.72
C ALA A 76 -19.15 -4.24 9.98
N GLY A 77 -18.49 -4.93 10.92
CA GLY A 77 -17.98 -4.30 12.14
C GLY A 77 -16.94 -3.22 11.86
N LEU A 78 -16.09 -3.45 10.86
CA LEU A 78 -15.00 -2.54 10.48
C LEU A 78 -15.51 -1.38 9.61
N ARG A 79 -16.54 -1.61 8.78
CA ARG A 79 -17.27 -0.53 8.09
C ARG A 79 -17.99 0.39 9.06
N ALA A 80 -18.60 -0.18 10.10
CA ALA A 80 -19.36 0.59 11.09
C ALA A 80 -18.45 1.36 12.06
N ARG A 81 -17.30 0.80 12.43
CA ARG A 81 -16.36 1.37 13.40
C ARG A 81 -14.93 1.12 12.95
N PRO A 82 -14.44 1.82 11.91
CA PRO A 82 -13.06 1.67 11.50
C PRO A 82 -12.12 2.25 12.57
N PRO A 83 -10.85 1.79 12.60
CA PRO A 83 -9.81 2.41 13.41
C PRO A 83 -9.76 3.93 13.18
N GLU A 84 -9.45 4.71 14.21
CA GLU A 84 -9.34 6.17 14.08
C GLU A 84 -8.34 6.53 12.97
N GLY A 85 -8.69 7.51 12.11
CA GLY A 85 -7.88 7.90 10.97
C GLY A 85 -7.93 6.94 9.78
N CYS A 86 -8.74 5.88 9.82
CA CYS A 86 -8.96 4.96 8.71
C CYS A 86 -10.39 5.09 8.16
N VAL A 87 -10.51 4.97 6.83
CA VAL A 87 -11.80 4.97 6.12
C VAL A 87 -11.89 3.71 5.25
N PRO A 88 -12.98 2.93 5.36
CA PRO A 88 -13.24 1.82 4.45
C PRO A 88 -13.40 2.31 3.02
N VAL A 89 -12.73 1.65 2.08
CA VAL A 89 -12.78 1.95 0.65
C VAL A 89 -12.89 0.66 -0.15
N ASP A 90 -13.67 0.71 -1.23
CA ASP A 90 -13.75 -0.37 -2.21
C ASP A 90 -12.64 -0.20 -3.25
N ARG A 91 -11.77 -1.21 -3.38
CA ARG A 91 -10.71 -1.27 -4.39
C ARG A 91 -10.83 -2.52 -5.27
N GLY A 92 -12.03 -3.09 -5.39
CA GLY A 92 -12.26 -4.44 -5.90
C GLY A 92 -12.11 -5.51 -4.81
N CYS A 93 -11.68 -5.11 -3.62
CA CYS A 93 -11.62 -5.87 -2.39
C CYS A 93 -11.83 -4.92 -1.20
N PHE A 94 -12.00 -5.45 0.01
CA PHE A 94 -12.10 -4.63 1.19
C PHE A 94 -10.74 -4.02 1.56
N ALA A 95 -10.70 -2.69 1.62
CA ALA A 95 -9.52 -1.95 2.01
C ALA A 95 -9.83 -0.82 2.99
N LEU A 96 -8.80 -0.38 3.69
CA LEU A 96 -8.79 0.83 4.51
C LEU A 96 -7.81 1.81 3.91
N ARG A 97 -8.21 3.07 3.77
CA ARG A 97 -7.29 4.19 3.57
C ARG A 97 -7.05 4.85 4.93
N CYS A 98 -5.80 4.86 5.38
CA CYS A 98 -5.43 5.26 6.73
C CYS A 98 -4.46 6.44 6.73
N GLU A 99 -4.62 7.33 7.69
CA GLU A 99 -3.67 8.35 8.11
C GLU A 99 -3.45 8.19 9.62
N ARG A 100 -2.32 7.60 10.00
CA ARG A 100 -2.10 7.12 11.37
C ARG A 100 -0.79 7.62 11.94
N PRO A 101 -0.74 7.93 13.25
CA PRO A 101 0.50 8.28 13.91
C PRO A 101 1.42 7.05 14.00
N GLY A 102 2.73 7.29 13.93
CA GLY A 102 3.75 6.25 14.14
C GLY A 102 5.16 6.82 14.03
N ARG A 103 6.13 6.17 14.67
CA ARG A 103 7.54 6.60 14.53
C ARG A 103 8.05 6.40 13.11
N THR A 104 7.56 5.35 12.46
CA THR A 104 7.81 5.04 11.05
C THR A 104 6.53 4.52 10.41
N LEU A 105 6.49 4.48 9.07
CA LEU A 105 5.36 3.90 8.33
C LEU A 105 5.09 2.46 8.77
N VAL A 106 6.13 1.64 8.93
CA VAL A 106 6.02 0.25 9.36
C VAL A 106 5.42 0.16 10.78
N ASP A 107 5.78 1.08 11.68
CA ASP A 107 5.23 1.16 13.04
C ASP A 107 3.73 1.51 13.01
N ALA A 108 3.32 2.46 12.16
CA ALA A 108 1.92 2.86 11.99
C ALA A 108 1.07 1.72 11.39
N VAL A 109 1.62 1.01 10.38
CA VAL A 109 0.99 -0.18 9.78
C VAL A 109 0.83 -1.28 10.84
N ALA A 110 1.90 -1.63 11.56
CA ALA A 110 1.85 -2.67 12.58
C ALA A 110 0.82 -2.36 13.68
N GLY A 111 0.77 -1.11 14.16
CA GLY A 111 -0.23 -0.69 15.15
C GLY A 111 -1.67 -0.83 14.63
N THR A 112 -1.90 -0.48 13.36
CA THR A 112 -3.24 -0.55 12.75
C THR A 112 -3.67 -2.00 12.49
N VAL A 113 -2.76 -2.86 12.01
CA VAL A 113 -3.07 -4.30 11.83
C VAL A 113 -3.38 -4.96 13.18
N ALA A 114 -2.60 -4.66 14.22
CA ALA A 114 -2.85 -5.19 15.56
C ALA A 114 -4.18 -4.72 16.17
N GLU A 115 -4.54 -3.45 15.97
CA GLU A 115 -5.84 -2.88 16.37
C GLU A 115 -6.99 -3.58 15.65
N VAL A 116 -6.92 -3.68 14.31
CA VAL A 116 -7.93 -4.35 13.49
C VAL A 116 -8.13 -5.80 13.92
N ARG A 117 -7.03 -6.54 14.14
CA ARG A 117 -7.09 -7.92 14.62
C ARG A 117 -7.75 -8.04 15.98
N ARG A 118 -7.36 -7.17 16.93
CA ARG A 118 -7.88 -7.21 18.30
C ARG A 118 -9.37 -6.86 18.36
N GLU A 119 -9.80 -5.88 17.57
CA GLU A 119 -11.15 -5.29 17.70
C GLU A 119 -12.16 -5.90 16.73
N HIS A 120 -11.69 -6.45 15.60
CA HIS A 120 -12.55 -6.99 14.55
C HIS A 120 -12.24 -8.45 14.19
N GLY A 121 -11.17 -9.05 14.74
CA GLY A 121 -10.80 -10.45 14.46
C GLY A 121 -10.26 -10.66 13.03
N LEU A 122 -9.93 -9.60 12.31
CA LEU A 122 -9.44 -9.64 10.93
C LEU A 122 -7.95 -9.30 10.87
N VAL A 123 -7.22 -9.91 9.93
CA VAL A 123 -5.80 -9.58 9.70
C VAL A 123 -5.67 -9.01 8.30
N MET A 124 -5.55 -7.67 8.21
CA MET A 124 -5.24 -7.02 6.93
C MET A 124 -3.86 -7.51 6.45
N ASN A 125 -3.81 -8.15 5.29
CA ASN A 125 -2.67 -8.96 4.84
C ASN A 125 -1.90 -8.33 3.66
N GLY A 126 -2.32 -7.16 3.18
CA GLY A 126 -1.65 -6.45 2.10
C GLY A 126 -1.66 -4.93 2.26
N LEU A 127 -0.81 -4.25 1.48
CA LEU A 127 -0.81 -2.80 1.32
C LEU A 127 -1.34 -2.34 -0.07
N GLY A 128 -1.94 -3.26 -0.84
CA GLY A 128 -2.41 -3.00 -2.20
C GLY A 128 -1.27 -2.90 -3.23
N VAL A 129 -0.19 -3.66 -3.02
CA VAL A 129 0.82 -3.91 -4.06
C VAL A 129 0.18 -4.81 -5.12
N GLU A 130 0.33 -4.48 -6.39
CA GLU A 130 -0.35 -5.16 -7.51
C GLU A 130 0.12 -6.62 -7.67
N LYS A 131 -0.82 -7.52 -8.01
CA LYS A 131 -0.63 -8.92 -8.44
C LYS A 131 0.01 -9.94 -7.45
N PRO A 132 -0.25 -9.90 -6.13
CA PRO A 132 0.26 -10.93 -5.21
C PRO A 132 -0.35 -12.33 -5.46
N GLU A 133 -1.53 -12.41 -6.08
CA GLU A 133 -2.24 -13.64 -6.43
C GLU A 133 -1.51 -14.50 -7.45
N GLU A 134 -0.70 -13.90 -8.32
CA GLU A 134 0.12 -14.63 -9.30
C GLU A 134 1.22 -15.48 -8.60
N TRP A 135 1.43 -15.27 -7.29
CA TRP A 135 2.51 -15.86 -6.50
C TRP A 135 2.01 -16.85 -5.44
N TYR A 136 0.74 -17.26 -5.48
CA TYR A 136 0.16 -18.14 -4.47
C TYR A 136 -0.46 -19.40 -5.08
N ASP A 137 0.22 -20.56 -4.92
CA ASP A 137 -0.33 -21.88 -5.21
C ASP A 137 -0.64 -22.61 -3.88
N ALA A 138 -1.87 -22.44 -3.39
CA ALA A 138 -2.30 -22.93 -2.10
C ALA A 138 -2.43 -24.46 -2.11
N GLY A 139 -1.52 -25.17 -1.44
CA GLY A 139 -1.71 -26.61 -1.24
C GLY A 139 -0.68 -27.28 -0.34
N HIS A 140 0.59 -26.86 -0.37
CA HIS A 140 1.68 -27.61 0.25
C HIS A 140 2.69 -26.73 0.98
N LYS A 141 2.92 -27.02 2.28
CA LYS A 141 3.88 -26.33 3.17
C LYS A 141 5.33 -26.39 2.70
N ASN A 142 5.65 -27.31 1.78
CA ASN A 142 7.00 -27.54 1.25
C ASN A 142 7.04 -27.44 -0.29
N GLY A 143 6.08 -26.75 -0.91
CA GLY A 143 6.02 -26.54 -2.36
C GLY A 143 6.45 -25.13 -2.79
N TYR A 144 6.23 -24.80 -4.07
CA TYR A 144 6.59 -23.51 -4.66
C TYR A 144 6.03 -22.30 -3.88
N ALA A 145 4.81 -22.39 -3.36
CA ALA A 145 4.23 -21.34 -2.50
C ALA A 145 5.04 -21.09 -1.21
N ALA A 146 5.65 -22.13 -0.62
CA ALA A 146 6.50 -21.97 0.56
C ALA A 146 7.84 -21.30 0.21
N GLU A 147 8.40 -21.61 -0.97
CA GLU A 147 9.58 -20.90 -1.50
C GLU A 147 9.30 -19.41 -1.69
N ILE A 148 8.11 -19.06 -2.18
CA ILE A 148 7.67 -17.68 -2.34
C ILE A 148 7.56 -16.97 -0.99
N VAL A 149 6.94 -17.59 0.02
CA VAL A 149 6.90 -17.02 1.39
C VAL A 149 8.33 -16.76 1.89
N ALA A 150 9.23 -17.72 1.77
CA ALA A 150 10.63 -17.54 2.18
C ALA A 150 11.32 -16.41 1.39
N HIS A 151 11.10 -16.35 0.08
CA HIS A 151 11.64 -15.30 -0.79
C HIS A 151 11.16 -13.90 -0.39
N LEU A 152 9.86 -13.74 -0.14
CA LEU A 152 9.26 -12.46 0.27
C LEU A 152 9.83 -11.99 1.62
N VAL A 153 10.01 -12.90 2.58
CA VAL A 153 10.61 -12.58 3.88
C VAL A 153 12.07 -12.16 3.73
N LEU A 154 12.85 -12.85 2.89
CA LEU A 154 14.25 -12.48 2.62
C LEU A 154 14.36 -11.11 1.93
N MET A 155 13.50 -10.84 0.94
CA MET A 155 13.44 -9.54 0.28
C MET A 155 13.02 -8.42 1.24
N ALA A 156 12.03 -8.68 2.10
CA ALA A 156 11.60 -7.73 3.11
C ALA A 156 12.74 -7.41 4.08
N ALA A 157 13.50 -8.41 4.53
CA ALA A 157 14.65 -8.22 5.40
C ALA A 157 15.78 -7.40 4.75
N ASP A 158 16.15 -7.69 3.48
CA ASP A 158 17.18 -6.91 2.78
C ASP A 158 16.75 -5.46 2.55
N ARG A 159 15.51 -5.24 2.13
CA ARG A 159 14.96 -3.89 1.93
C ARG A 159 14.84 -3.12 3.24
N ALA A 160 14.39 -3.78 4.31
CA ALA A 160 14.36 -3.19 5.64
C ALA A 160 15.73 -2.67 6.06
N ARG A 161 16.76 -3.50 5.90
CA ARG A 161 18.15 -3.13 6.19
C ARG A 161 18.63 -1.95 5.33
N ARG A 162 18.34 -1.94 4.03
CA ARG A 162 18.74 -0.85 3.12
C ARG A 162 18.05 0.48 3.43
N LEU A 163 16.82 0.43 3.93
CA LEU A 163 16.02 1.60 4.31
C LEU A 163 16.27 2.04 5.76
N GLY A 164 17.11 1.32 6.52
CA GLY A 164 17.45 1.66 7.91
C GLY A 164 16.45 1.18 8.96
N TYR A 165 15.48 0.34 8.58
CA TYR A 165 14.57 -0.30 9.55
C TYR A 165 15.32 -1.33 10.41
N GLY A 166 15.06 -1.31 11.70
CA GLY A 166 15.62 -2.28 12.64
C GLY A 166 14.85 -3.59 12.67
N ARG A 167 15.49 -4.69 13.08
CA ARG A 167 14.85 -6.00 13.31
C ARG A 167 13.57 -5.88 14.15
N ARG A 168 13.59 -5.05 15.20
CA ARG A 168 12.43 -4.88 16.10
C ARG A 168 11.21 -4.31 15.38
N GLU A 169 11.37 -3.47 14.37
CA GLU A 169 10.25 -2.93 13.59
C GLU A 169 9.64 -4.00 12.70
N VAL A 170 10.47 -4.77 12.01
CA VAL A 170 10.03 -5.88 11.16
C VAL A 170 9.32 -6.94 11.99
N VAL A 171 9.87 -7.32 13.14
CA VAL A 171 9.24 -8.30 14.04
C VAL A 171 7.91 -7.78 14.58
N ARG A 172 7.80 -6.49 14.95
CA ARG A 172 6.51 -5.93 15.38
C ARG A 172 5.43 -6.03 14.32
N LEU A 173 5.78 -5.87 13.04
CA LEU A 173 4.83 -6.08 11.95
C LEU A 173 4.39 -7.55 11.86
N LEU A 174 5.33 -8.50 12.00
CA LEU A 174 5.01 -9.94 12.04
C LEU A 174 4.09 -10.26 13.22
N ASP A 175 4.44 -9.79 14.42
CA ASP A 175 3.64 -9.99 15.64
C ASP A 175 2.23 -9.38 15.51
N ALA A 176 2.09 -8.28 14.75
CA ALA A 176 0.80 -7.64 14.45
C ALA A 176 -0.09 -8.50 13.55
N THR A 177 0.44 -9.48 12.82
CA THR A 177 -0.38 -10.44 12.07
C THR A 177 -0.93 -11.57 12.93
N GLY A 178 -0.29 -11.87 14.06
CA GLY A 178 -0.72 -12.93 14.98
C GLY A 178 -0.27 -14.33 14.51
N ILE A 179 0.69 -14.40 13.59
CA ILE A 179 1.40 -15.63 13.25
C ILE A 179 2.31 -15.98 14.44
N ASP A 180 1.76 -16.71 15.42
CA ASP A 180 2.53 -17.36 16.47
C ASP A 180 3.07 -18.72 15.98
N GLN A 181 4.02 -19.30 16.73
CA GLN A 181 4.55 -20.63 16.40
C GLN A 181 3.40 -21.62 16.20
N ALA A 182 3.34 -22.23 15.02
CA ALA A 182 2.45 -23.34 14.75
C ALA A 182 2.62 -24.39 15.87
N ALA A 183 1.51 -24.87 16.43
CA ALA A 183 1.53 -26.11 17.19
C ALA A 183 2.22 -27.17 16.31
N GLY A 184 3.33 -27.71 16.83
CA GLY A 184 4.28 -28.53 16.10
C GLY A 184 3.68 -29.77 15.44
#